data_AF-A0A453D4G0-F1
#
_entry.id   AF-A0A453D4G0-F1
#
_cell.length_a   1.000
_cell.length_b   1.000
_cell.length_c   1.000
_cell.angle_alpha   90.00
_cell.angle_beta   90.00
_cell.angle_gamma   90.00
#
_symmetry.space_group_name_H-M   'P 1'
#
loop_
_entity.id
_entity.type
_entity.pdbx_description
1 polymer ?
#
loop_
_entity_poly.entity_id
_entity_poly.type
_entity_poly.pdbx_seq_one_letter_code
_entity_poly.pdbx_strand_id
1 'polypeptide(L)'
;MEQEEEQILNTLEWIGKGLIRSAYHFSTDMDHSENSDEANRDIEKRSLREGHQPKLTHIVCDIDGTVVDYEGHLHSESIESLREAVSQGVTVIMLTGKTRASTIATFKLLNMEGRGDFISENSPGVFLQGSLVYGEHGQLIYRANLDVDICKEACLYSLKHKIPLVAYCEEQCLTLFEHPSVDLLHTVHHETKVKVMPSVVDLLEYSSIQKLLFLGNTDEDFSVLTQHWSELTEGKACVIKEQPNAIEIVPLNSSKGGGIMVLLDHLGLTEDSDLEAVGDYTRWLSNK
;
A
#
# COMPACT_ATOMS: atom_id res chain seq x y z
N MET A 1 12.56 13.54 -22.08
CA MET A 1 12.52 13.65 -20.61
C MET A 1 11.25 14.33 -20.12
N GLU A 2 11.09 15.66 -20.14
CA GLU A 2 9.85 16.32 -19.63
C GLU A 2 8.56 15.92 -20.40
N GLN A 3 8.64 15.73 -21.73
CA GLN A 3 7.48 15.26 -22.52
C GLN A 3 7.18 13.77 -22.34
N GLU A 4 8.18 12.96 -22.00
CA GLU A 4 8.00 11.53 -21.72
C GLU A 4 7.40 11.36 -20.33
N GLU A 5 7.92 12.12 -19.35
CA GLU A 5 7.36 12.24 -18.01
C GLU A 5 5.89 12.67 -18.05
N GLU A 6 5.53 13.70 -18.81
CA GLU A 6 4.14 14.16 -18.91
C GLU A 6 3.22 13.09 -19.50
N GLN A 7 3.69 12.25 -20.43
CA GLN A 7 2.93 11.10 -20.92
C GLN A 7 2.76 10.01 -19.87
N ILE A 8 3.79 9.75 -19.07
CA ILE A 8 3.79 8.74 -18.00
C ILE A 8 2.85 9.17 -16.86
N LEU A 9 2.99 10.41 -16.42
CA LEU A 9 2.14 11.00 -15.38
C LEU A 9 0.66 11.01 -15.80
N ASN A 10 0.37 11.33 -17.06
CA ASN A 10 -1.00 11.24 -17.59
C ASN A 10 -1.53 9.80 -17.65
N THR A 11 -0.67 8.80 -17.87
CA THR A 11 -1.05 7.38 -17.87
C THR A 11 -1.33 6.85 -16.46
N LEU A 12 -0.67 7.44 -15.45
CA LEU A 12 -0.83 7.13 -14.02
C LEU A 12 -1.92 7.96 -13.33
N GLU A 13 -2.74 8.70 -14.10
CA GLU A 13 -3.75 9.64 -13.58
C GLU A 13 -3.20 10.64 -12.55
N TRP A 14 -1.94 11.04 -12.70
CA TRP A 14 -1.24 11.98 -11.81
C TRP A 14 -1.86 13.38 -11.82
N ILE A 15 -2.14 13.95 -10.65
CA ILE A 15 -2.77 15.27 -10.48
C ILE A 15 -1.78 16.34 -9.94
N GLY A 16 -0.51 15.98 -9.70
CA GLY A 16 0.54 16.88 -9.21
C GLY A 16 1.25 17.69 -10.31
N LYS A 17 2.21 18.55 -9.92
CA LYS A 17 3.19 19.10 -10.89
C LYS A 17 4.17 18.00 -11.30
N GLY A 18 4.73 18.05 -12.52
CA GLY A 18 5.67 17.02 -12.99
C GLY A 18 6.81 16.78 -12.00
N LEU A 19 7.08 15.52 -11.66
CA LEU A 19 8.14 15.02 -10.78
C LEU A 19 9.52 15.64 -11.07
N ILE A 20 9.94 15.69 -12.33
CA ILE A 20 11.22 16.26 -12.79
C ILE A 20 11.19 17.77 -12.62
N ARG A 21 10.08 18.42 -12.97
CA ARG A 21 9.95 19.88 -12.81
C ARG A 21 9.95 20.27 -11.33
N SER A 22 9.36 19.44 -10.48
CA SER A 22 9.41 19.56 -9.03
C SER A 22 10.79 19.26 -8.46
N ALA A 23 11.69 18.53 -9.14
CA ALA A 23 13.06 18.34 -8.71
C ALA A 23 14.02 19.45 -9.20
N TYR A 24 13.85 19.94 -10.44
CA TYR A 24 14.72 20.98 -11.02
C TYR A 24 14.47 22.37 -10.45
N HIS A 25 13.25 22.69 -10.01
CA HIS A 25 12.98 23.97 -9.35
C HIS A 25 13.74 24.12 -8.02
N PHE A 26 14.30 23.03 -7.48
CA PHE A 26 15.09 23.01 -6.24
C PHE A 26 16.61 23.05 -6.50
N SER A 27 17.08 22.72 -7.71
CA SER A 27 18.53 22.66 -8.01
C SER A 27 19.10 24.00 -8.51
N THR A 28 18.27 24.90 -9.04
CA THR A 28 18.74 26.18 -9.60
C THR A 28 18.98 27.30 -8.58
N ASP A 29 18.68 27.10 -7.29
CA ASP A 29 18.88 28.12 -6.24
C ASP A 29 20.26 28.03 -5.54
N MET A 30 21.17 27.18 -6.04
CA MET A 30 22.48 26.91 -5.39
C MET A 30 23.73 27.41 -6.12
N ASP A 31 23.61 28.17 -7.21
CA ASP A 31 24.81 28.75 -7.84
C ASP A 31 24.54 30.16 -8.36
N HIS A 32 25.17 31.14 -7.71
CA HIS A 32 25.96 32.23 -8.33
C HIS A 32 26.35 33.26 -7.25
N SER A 33 27.59 33.19 -6.78
CA SER A 33 28.26 34.30 -6.09
C SER A 33 29.31 34.91 -7.02
N GLU A 34 29.12 36.16 -7.46
CA GLU A 34 30.22 37.05 -7.82
C GLU A 34 29.80 38.54 -7.72
N ASN A 35 30.44 39.23 -6.76
CA ASN A 35 30.75 40.67 -6.63
C ASN A 35 29.73 41.76 -6.99
N SER A 36 29.30 42.56 -6.00
CA SER A 36 29.77 43.95 -5.75
C SER A 36 28.85 44.74 -4.79
N ASP A 37 29.47 45.65 -4.03
CA ASP A 37 29.08 46.24 -2.73
C ASP A 37 27.84 47.17 -2.66
N GLU A 38 26.87 47.10 -3.57
CA GLU A 38 25.64 47.94 -3.49
C GLU A 38 24.40 47.21 -2.92
N ALA A 39 24.49 45.92 -2.62
CA ALA A 39 23.35 45.06 -2.26
C ALA A 39 22.85 45.18 -0.78
N ASN A 40 23.50 45.96 0.08
CA ASN A 40 23.27 45.88 1.54
C ASN A 40 21.95 46.50 2.06
N ARG A 41 21.18 47.23 1.23
CA ARG A 41 19.86 47.78 1.65
C ARG A 41 18.66 46.96 1.17
N ASP A 42 18.85 46.10 0.17
CA ASP A 42 17.80 45.21 -0.32
C ASP A 42 17.80 43.85 0.39
N ILE A 43 18.92 43.46 1.03
CA ILE A 43 19.03 42.22 1.81
C ILE A 43 18.07 42.24 3.01
N GLU A 44 17.99 43.32 3.80
CA GLU A 44 17.07 43.38 4.95
C GLU A 44 15.57 43.32 4.56
N LYS A 45 15.20 43.72 3.34
CA LYS A 45 13.82 43.58 2.84
C LYS A 45 13.55 42.26 2.14
N ARG A 46 14.57 41.57 1.63
CA ARG A 46 14.46 40.22 1.03
C ARG A 46 14.43 39.12 2.08
N SER A 47 15.14 39.28 3.21
CA SER A 47 15.15 38.31 4.32
C SER A 47 13.79 38.14 5.04
N LEU A 48 12.81 39.00 4.74
CA LEU A 48 11.44 38.91 5.28
C LEU A 48 10.45 38.25 4.31
N ARG A 49 10.92 37.72 3.17
CA ARG A 49 10.09 37.06 2.15
C ARG A 49 10.70 35.77 1.58
N GLU A 50 11.59 35.11 2.32
CA GLU A 50 11.79 33.68 2.15
C GLU A 50 10.58 32.99 2.79
N GLY A 51 9.47 32.97 2.04
CA GLY A 51 8.35 32.13 2.38
C GLY A 51 8.85 30.70 2.45
N HIS A 52 8.62 30.04 3.58
CA HIS A 52 8.76 28.59 3.73
C HIS A 52 8.10 27.92 2.52
N GLN A 53 8.87 27.54 1.51
CA GLN A 53 8.36 26.64 0.49
C GLN A 53 8.27 25.28 1.17
N PRO A 54 7.08 24.65 1.18
CA PRO A 54 6.92 23.35 1.80
C PRO A 54 7.86 22.36 1.11
N LYS A 55 8.73 21.72 1.90
CA LYS A 55 9.65 20.70 1.41
C LYS A 55 8.87 19.39 1.39
N LEU A 56 8.72 18.78 0.21
CA LEU A 56 8.16 17.44 0.12
C LEU A 56 9.00 16.50 0.98
N THR A 57 8.38 15.90 2.00
CA THR A 57 9.07 14.95 2.89
C THR A 57 8.54 13.54 2.74
N HIS A 58 7.30 13.37 2.25
CA HIS A 58 6.66 12.06 2.14
C HIS A 58 5.93 11.89 0.80
N ILE A 59 6.02 10.68 0.23
CA ILE A 59 5.20 10.24 -0.89
C ILE A 59 4.38 9.04 -0.45
N VAL A 60 3.06 9.10 -0.63
CA VAL A 60 2.16 7.96 -0.40
C VAL A 60 1.87 7.29 -1.73
N CYS A 61 2.10 5.98 -1.80
CA CYS A 61 1.98 5.23 -3.03
C CYS A 61 1.12 3.98 -2.82
N ASP A 62 0.00 3.91 -3.55
CA ASP A 62 -0.71 2.64 -3.69
C ASP A 62 0.07 1.72 -4.63
N ILE A 63 0.19 0.45 -4.27
CA ILE A 63 0.95 -0.51 -5.05
C ILE A 63 0.05 -1.23 -6.04
N ASP A 64 -1.08 -1.77 -5.55
CA ASP A 64 -1.93 -2.67 -6.31
C ASP A 64 -2.68 -1.91 -7.41
N GLY A 65 -2.48 -2.29 -8.67
CA GLY A 65 -3.08 -1.62 -9.83
C GLY A 65 -2.42 -0.29 -10.22
N THR A 66 -1.40 0.17 -9.49
CA THR A 66 -0.69 1.45 -9.75
C THR A 66 0.78 1.23 -10.09
N VAL A 67 1.54 0.59 -9.19
CA VAL A 67 2.97 0.26 -9.42
C VAL A 67 3.13 -1.15 -9.94
N VAL A 68 2.24 -2.04 -9.48
CA VAL A 68 2.17 -3.46 -9.88
C VAL A 68 0.79 -3.69 -10.50
N ASP A 69 0.73 -4.25 -11.70
CA ASP A 69 -0.54 -4.68 -12.27
C ASP A 69 -1.13 -5.89 -11.52
N TYR A 70 -2.36 -6.29 -11.84
CA TYR A 70 -3.00 -7.43 -11.17
C TYR A 70 -2.36 -8.78 -11.52
N GLU A 71 -1.53 -8.84 -12.56
CA GLU A 71 -0.76 -10.02 -12.95
C GLU A 71 0.60 -10.10 -12.23
N GLY A 72 1.00 -9.05 -11.51
CA GLY A 72 2.26 -8.98 -10.77
C GLY A 72 3.41 -8.31 -11.53
N HIS A 73 3.18 -7.75 -12.72
CA HIS A 73 4.19 -7.01 -13.47
C HIS A 73 4.29 -5.56 -12.99
N LEU A 74 5.49 -5.00 -13.00
CA LEU A 74 5.71 -3.63 -12.51
C LEU A 74 5.98 -2.65 -13.63
N HIS A 75 5.55 -1.41 -13.39
CA HIS A 75 5.88 -0.29 -14.25
C HIS A 75 7.26 0.27 -13.87
N SER A 76 8.30 -0.06 -14.64
CA SER A 76 9.70 0.25 -14.31
C SER A 76 9.98 1.74 -14.10
N GLU A 77 9.24 2.62 -14.78
CA GLU A 77 9.39 4.08 -14.67
C GLU A 77 8.90 4.62 -13.33
N SER A 78 7.83 4.04 -12.76
CA SER A 78 7.31 4.41 -11.45
C SER A 78 8.31 4.07 -10.34
N ILE A 79 8.99 2.93 -10.47
CA ILE A 79 10.02 2.49 -9.51
C ILE A 79 11.21 3.45 -9.49
N GLU A 80 11.71 3.84 -10.66
CA GLU A 80 12.87 4.72 -10.74
C GLU A 80 12.55 6.11 -10.18
N SER A 81 11.33 6.60 -10.41
CA SER A 81 10.84 7.85 -9.83
C SER A 81 10.80 7.81 -8.30
N LEU A 82 10.33 6.70 -7.71
CA LEU A 82 10.32 6.52 -6.26
C LEU A 82 11.73 6.44 -5.68
N ARG A 83 12.68 5.81 -6.38
CA ARG A 83 14.08 5.78 -5.95
C ARG A 83 14.73 7.16 -5.95
N GLU A 84 14.47 7.95 -6.99
CA GLU A 84 14.98 9.31 -7.05
C GLU A 84 14.42 10.13 -5.89
N ALA A 85 13.14 9.99 -5.56
CA ALA A 85 12.59 10.65 -4.38
C ALA A 85 13.30 10.23 -3.07
N VAL A 86 13.54 8.92 -2.88
CA VAL A 86 14.31 8.42 -1.72
C VAL A 86 15.74 8.98 -1.71
N SER A 87 16.40 9.09 -2.87
CA SER A 87 17.75 9.64 -3.00
C SER A 87 17.82 11.12 -2.57
N GLN A 88 16.72 11.86 -2.76
CA GLN A 88 16.53 13.25 -2.33
C GLN A 88 16.07 13.39 -0.86
N GLY A 89 15.95 12.28 -0.13
CA GLY A 89 15.56 12.25 1.28
C GLY A 89 14.06 12.30 1.53
N VAL A 90 13.24 11.93 0.54
CA VAL A 90 11.79 11.76 0.68
C VAL A 90 11.48 10.35 1.18
N THR A 91 10.64 10.24 2.20
CA THR A 91 10.14 8.96 2.70
C THR A 91 8.99 8.48 1.83
N VAL A 92 9.05 7.24 1.32
CA VAL A 92 7.94 6.64 0.59
C VAL A 92 7.13 5.75 1.54
N ILE A 93 5.81 5.99 1.61
CA ILE A 93 4.84 5.23 2.38
C ILE A 93 4.04 4.37 1.42
N MET A 94 4.12 3.05 1.57
CA MET A 94 3.42 2.10 0.72
C MET A 94 2.05 1.72 1.28
N LEU A 95 1.06 1.67 0.40
CA LEU A 95 -0.29 1.15 0.68
C LEU A 95 -0.56 -0.10 -0.17
N THR A 96 -1.01 -1.19 0.44
CA THR A 96 -1.35 -2.42 -0.30
C THR A 96 -2.37 -3.31 0.42
N GLY A 97 -3.08 -4.12 -0.36
CA GLY A 97 -3.90 -5.22 0.12
C GLY A 97 -3.08 -6.44 0.59
N LYS A 98 -1.78 -6.52 0.24
CA LYS A 98 -0.90 -7.66 0.51
C LYS A 98 -0.19 -7.56 1.86
N THR A 99 0.53 -8.63 2.22
CA THR A 99 1.44 -8.61 3.39
C THR A 99 2.67 -7.75 3.11
N ARG A 100 3.31 -7.25 4.18
CA ARG A 100 4.56 -6.49 4.05
C ARG A 100 5.67 -7.38 3.51
N ALA A 101 5.73 -8.64 3.97
CA ALA A 101 6.67 -9.63 3.48
C ALA A 101 6.52 -9.88 1.96
N SER A 102 5.30 -9.98 1.44
CA SER A 102 5.03 -10.09 0.00
C SER A 102 5.56 -8.89 -0.75
N THR A 103 5.23 -7.67 -0.29
CA THR A 103 5.71 -6.43 -0.92
C THR A 103 7.24 -6.37 -0.96
N ILE A 104 7.91 -6.64 0.15
CA ILE A 104 9.38 -6.67 0.22
C ILE A 104 9.94 -7.72 -0.74
N ALA A 105 9.34 -8.91 -0.80
CA ALA A 105 9.79 -9.98 -1.69
C ALA A 105 9.62 -9.61 -3.17
N THR A 106 8.47 -9.04 -3.56
CA THR A 106 8.22 -8.51 -4.91
C THR A 106 9.31 -7.53 -5.31
N PHE A 107 9.59 -6.54 -4.46
CA PHE A 107 10.58 -5.52 -4.77
C PHE A 107 12.03 -6.07 -4.75
N LYS A 108 12.36 -7.05 -3.91
CA LYS A 108 13.68 -7.70 -3.96
C LYS A 108 13.93 -8.47 -5.26
N LEU A 109 12.93 -9.22 -5.74
CA LEU A 109 13.06 -10.07 -6.93
C LEU A 109 13.35 -9.28 -8.22
N LEU A 110 13.03 -7.99 -8.24
CA LEU A 110 13.26 -7.11 -9.37
C LEU A 110 14.69 -6.54 -9.42
N ASN A 111 15.64 -7.19 -8.73
CA ASN A 111 17.01 -6.71 -8.59
C ASN A 111 17.08 -5.28 -8.05
N MET A 112 16.18 -4.93 -7.12
CA MET A 112 16.21 -3.62 -6.49
C MET A 112 17.21 -3.50 -5.34
N GLU A 113 17.99 -4.54 -5.03
CA GLU A 113 19.02 -4.47 -3.99
C GLU A 113 20.04 -3.36 -4.29
N GLY A 114 20.01 -2.28 -3.51
CA GLY A 114 20.88 -1.12 -3.70
C GLY A 114 20.54 0.07 -2.79
N ARG A 115 21.32 1.17 -2.90
CA ARG A 115 20.97 2.46 -2.29
C ARG A 115 19.67 2.96 -2.93
N GLY A 116 18.60 3.14 -2.17
CA GLY A 116 17.31 3.62 -2.66
C GLY A 116 16.11 2.71 -2.36
N ASP A 117 16.26 1.68 -1.52
CA ASP A 117 15.12 0.86 -1.06
C ASP A 117 14.12 1.70 -0.27
N PHE A 118 12.89 1.80 -0.79
CA PHE A 118 11.76 2.49 -0.14
C PHE A 118 10.90 1.57 0.73
N ILE A 119 11.11 0.25 0.68
CA ILE A 119 10.34 -0.73 1.47
C ILE A 119 11.29 -1.68 2.21
N SER A 120 11.06 -1.84 3.51
CA SER A 120 11.77 -2.79 4.38
C SER A 120 10.95 -3.12 5.62
N GLU A 121 11.48 -3.98 6.49
CA GLU A 121 10.85 -4.24 7.80
C GLU A 121 10.79 -2.98 8.69
N ASN A 122 11.58 -1.95 8.38
CA ASN A 122 11.68 -0.71 9.13
C ASN A 122 10.94 0.47 8.49
N SER A 123 10.44 0.32 7.25
CA SER A 123 9.72 1.40 6.57
C SER A 123 8.28 1.50 7.09
N PRO A 124 7.73 2.72 7.19
CA PRO A 124 6.31 2.91 7.46
C PRO A 124 5.47 2.41 6.27
N GLY A 125 4.22 2.04 6.54
CA GLY A 125 3.32 1.56 5.49
C GLY A 125 2.00 1.00 6.02
N VAL A 126 1.09 0.77 5.07
CA VAL A 126 -0.28 0.30 5.30
C VAL A 126 -0.48 -0.99 4.50
N PHE A 127 -0.79 -2.07 5.20
CA PHE A 127 -0.83 -3.43 4.65
C PHE A 127 -2.15 -4.12 4.98
N LEU A 128 -2.45 -5.22 4.29
CA LEU A 128 -3.68 -5.99 4.46
C LEU A 128 -4.94 -5.11 4.46
N GLN A 129 -5.06 -4.23 3.45
CA GLN A 129 -6.16 -3.28 3.30
C GLN A 129 -6.30 -2.32 4.48
N GLY A 130 -5.19 -1.94 5.10
CA GLY A 130 -5.17 -1.07 6.28
C GLY A 130 -5.49 -1.76 7.60
N SER A 131 -5.56 -3.10 7.61
CA SER A 131 -5.69 -3.86 8.85
C SER A 131 -4.39 -3.89 9.65
N LEU A 132 -3.25 -3.61 9.03
CA LEU A 132 -1.96 -3.42 9.68
C LEU A 132 -1.34 -2.10 9.23
N VAL A 133 -0.92 -1.28 10.18
CA VAL A 133 -0.20 -0.04 9.90
C VAL A 133 1.08 -0.02 10.70
N TYR A 134 2.18 0.22 10.02
CA TYR A 134 3.50 0.36 10.61
C TYR A 134 3.98 1.80 10.48
N GLY A 135 4.51 2.34 11.59
CA GLY A 135 5.17 3.64 11.66
C GLY A 135 6.67 3.55 11.40
N GLU A 136 7.41 4.57 11.82
CA GLU A 136 8.87 4.60 11.69
C GLU A 136 9.53 3.42 12.43
N HIS A 137 10.69 3.00 11.94
CA HIS A 137 11.47 1.90 12.50
C HIS A 137 10.69 0.57 12.58
N GLY A 138 9.65 0.41 11.76
CA GLY A 138 8.86 -0.82 11.69
C GLY A 138 7.93 -1.03 12.89
N GLN A 139 7.62 0.01 13.65
CA GLN A 139 6.71 -0.09 14.78
C GLN A 139 5.29 -0.40 14.31
N LEU A 140 4.67 -1.47 14.80
CA LEU A 140 3.23 -1.71 14.57
C LEU A 140 2.41 -0.70 15.38
N ILE A 141 1.73 0.23 14.70
CA ILE A 141 0.95 1.30 15.34
C ILE A 141 -0.55 1.01 15.36
N TYR A 142 -1.04 0.22 14.41
CA TYR A 142 -2.44 -0.18 14.36
C TYR A 142 -2.61 -1.61 13.85
N ARG A 143 -3.58 -2.29 14.45
CA ARG A 143 -4.01 -3.64 14.07
C ARG A 143 -5.53 -3.74 14.19
N ALA A 144 -6.18 -4.18 13.13
CA ALA A 144 -7.58 -4.56 13.13
C ALA A 144 -7.72 -6.07 12.87
N ASN A 145 -8.52 -6.74 13.70
CA ASN A 145 -8.80 -8.16 13.56
C ASN A 145 -10.28 -8.37 13.22
N LEU A 146 -10.56 -9.42 12.46
CA LEU A 146 -11.92 -9.90 12.23
C LEU A 146 -12.49 -10.53 13.50
N ASP A 147 -13.81 -10.46 13.63
CA ASP A 147 -14.54 -11.21 14.64
C ASP A 147 -14.33 -12.72 14.42
N VAL A 148 -14.02 -13.43 15.50
CA VAL A 148 -13.77 -14.88 15.47
C VAL A 148 -14.95 -15.67 14.92
N ASP A 149 -16.18 -15.20 15.13
CA ASP A 149 -17.39 -15.86 14.61
C ASP A 149 -17.46 -15.76 13.09
N ILE A 150 -17.07 -14.61 12.50
CA ILE A 150 -16.97 -14.44 11.04
C ILE A 150 -15.90 -15.37 10.49
N CYS A 151 -14.72 -15.42 11.13
CA CYS A 151 -13.65 -16.30 10.71
C CYS A 151 -14.06 -17.77 10.75
N LYS A 152 -14.74 -18.19 11.82
CA LYS A 152 -15.28 -19.54 11.97
C LYS A 152 -16.28 -19.88 10.89
N GLU A 153 -17.23 -18.99 10.62
CA GLU A 153 -18.25 -19.20 9.60
C GLU A 153 -17.63 -19.31 8.20
N ALA A 154 -16.66 -18.44 7.88
CA ALA A 154 -15.95 -18.48 6.61
C ALA A 154 -15.15 -19.78 6.42
N CYS A 155 -14.46 -20.22 7.47
CA CYS A 155 -13.74 -21.49 7.48
C CYS A 155 -14.66 -22.70 7.26
N LEU A 156 -15.81 -22.73 7.93
CA LEU A 156 -16.80 -23.79 7.75
C LEU A 156 -17.42 -23.76 6.34
N TYR A 157 -17.70 -22.56 5.82
CA TYR A 157 -18.20 -22.38 4.46
C TYR A 157 -17.19 -22.92 3.43
N SER A 158 -15.92 -22.54 3.57
CA SER A 158 -14.81 -23.03 2.73
C SER A 158 -14.76 -24.56 2.69
N LEU A 159 -14.78 -25.22 3.86
CA LEU A 159 -14.74 -26.68 3.95
C LEU A 159 -15.97 -27.36 3.34
N LYS A 160 -17.15 -26.78 3.54
CA LYS A 160 -18.43 -27.31 3.06
C LYS A 160 -18.53 -27.22 1.54
N HIS A 161 -18.14 -26.08 0.98
CA HIS A 161 -18.28 -25.78 -0.45
C HIS A 161 -17.03 -26.12 -1.26
N LYS A 162 -15.93 -26.53 -0.60
CA LYS A 162 -14.63 -26.80 -1.23
C LYS A 162 -14.07 -25.59 -1.99
N ILE A 163 -14.38 -24.38 -1.50
CA ILE A 163 -13.84 -23.14 -2.03
C ILE A 163 -12.62 -22.77 -1.19
N PRO A 164 -11.42 -22.66 -1.79
CA PRO A 164 -10.20 -22.29 -1.07
C PRO A 164 -10.36 -20.97 -0.31
N LEU A 165 -9.85 -20.97 0.92
CA LEU A 165 -9.85 -19.82 1.80
C LEU A 165 -8.46 -19.68 2.43
N VAL A 166 -7.92 -18.46 2.38
CA VAL A 166 -6.68 -18.11 3.04
C VAL A 166 -6.96 -17.08 4.14
N ALA A 167 -6.53 -17.41 5.35
CA ALA A 167 -6.56 -16.52 6.50
C ALA A 167 -5.18 -15.88 6.70
N TYR A 168 -5.16 -14.55 6.71
CA TYR A 168 -3.96 -13.75 6.95
C TYR A 168 -3.87 -13.43 8.44
N CYS A 169 -2.76 -13.82 9.05
CA CYS A 169 -2.40 -13.53 10.43
C CYS A 169 -1.00 -12.89 10.47
N GLU A 170 -0.95 -11.58 10.52
CA GLU A 170 0.27 -10.77 10.32
C GLU A 170 0.92 -11.12 8.97
N GLU A 171 2.17 -11.55 8.98
CA GLU A 171 2.92 -11.96 7.78
C GLU A 171 2.67 -13.42 7.38
N GLN A 172 1.80 -14.15 8.09
CA GLN A 172 1.55 -15.58 7.87
C GLN A 172 0.21 -15.82 7.18
N CYS A 173 0.21 -16.79 6.26
CA CYS A 173 -0.98 -17.24 5.55
C CYS A 173 -1.35 -18.66 5.97
N LEU A 174 -2.62 -18.89 6.30
CA LEU A 174 -3.15 -20.18 6.73
C LEU A 174 -4.28 -20.64 5.81
N THR A 175 -4.41 -21.94 5.55
CA THR A 175 -5.53 -22.55 4.82
C THR A 175 -5.98 -23.82 5.53
N LEU A 176 -7.15 -24.34 5.19
CA LEU A 176 -7.67 -25.61 5.72
C LEU A 176 -7.37 -26.80 4.79
N PHE A 177 -6.99 -26.55 3.54
CA PHE A 177 -6.63 -27.57 2.57
C PHE A 177 -5.75 -27.02 1.45
N GLU A 178 -4.99 -27.90 0.81
CA GLU A 178 -4.18 -27.58 -0.37
C GLU A 178 -5.08 -27.32 -1.58
N HIS A 179 -4.73 -26.31 -2.38
CA HIS A 179 -5.39 -26.02 -3.63
C HIS A 179 -4.45 -25.26 -4.58
N PRO A 180 -4.48 -25.51 -5.91
CA PRO A 180 -3.61 -24.82 -6.86
C PRO A 180 -3.68 -23.29 -6.77
N SER A 181 -4.88 -22.70 -6.63
CA SER A 181 -5.03 -21.24 -6.46
C SER A 181 -4.34 -20.69 -5.21
N VAL A 182 -4.21 -21.49 -4.14
CA VAL A 182 -3.51 -21.09 -2.92
C VAL A 182 -1.99 -21.09 -3.16
N ASP A 183 -1.47 -22.05 -3.93
CA ASP A 183 -0.04 -22.09 -4.29
C ASP A 183 0.39 -20.92 -5.18
N LEU A 184 -0.53 -20.37 -5.97
CA LEU A 184 -0.28 -19.17 -6.78
C LEU A 184 -0.02 -17.92 -5.92
N LEU A 185 -0.60 -17.82 -4.71
CA LEU A 185 -0.29 -16.71 -3.81
C LEU A 185 1.21 -16.65 -3.48
N HIS A 186 1.84 -17.81 -3.27
CA HIS A 186 3.26 -17.87 -2.97
C HIS A 186 4.12 -17.67 -4.22
N THR A 187 3.76 -18.32 -5.33
CA THR A 187 4.61 -18.37 -6.52
C THR A 187 4.49 -17.13 -7.42
N VAL A 188 3.31 -16.52 -7.49
CA VAL A 188 3.02 -15.35 -8.34
C VAL A 188 2.94 -14.08 -7.50
N HIS A 189 2.24 -14.11 -6.36
CA HIS A 189 2.04 -12.93 -5.53
C HIS A 189 3.06 -12.80 -4.39
N HIS A 190 4.04 -13.71 -4.33
CA HIS A 190 5.15 -13.70 -3.37
C HIS A 190 4.74 -13.66 -1.90
N GLU A 191 3.52 -14.07 -1.58
CA GLU A 191 3.06 -14.23 -0.22
C GLU A 191 3.87 -15.31 0.52
N THR A 192 3.94 -15.19 1.84
CA THR A 192 4.51 -16.23 2.69
C THR A 192 3.84 -17.57 2.37
N LYS A 193 4.65 -18.63 2.26
CA LYS A 193 4.14 -19.96 1.95
C LYS A 193 3.00 -20.34 2.89
N VAL A 194 1.84 -20.63 2.29
CA VAL A 194 0.61 -20.90 3.04
C VAL A 194 0.75 -22.20 3.82
N LYS A 195 0.36 -22.15 5.10
CA LYS A 195 0.37 -23.29 6.01
C LYS A 195 -1.01 -23.95 6.05
N VAL A 196 -1.06 -25.25 5.81
CA VAL A 196 -2.29 -26.04 5.98
C VAL A 196 -2.51 -26.32 7.47
N MET A 197 -3.68 -25.92 7.97
CA MET A 197 -4.12 -26.13 9.34
C MET A 197 -5.02 -27.37 9.41
N PRO A 198 -4.89 -28.21 10.47
CA PRO A 198 -5.59 -29.48 10.54
C PRO A 198 -7.10 -29.35 10.80
N SER A 199 -7.53 -28.26 11.43
CA SER A 199 -8.94 -27.99 11.67
C SER A 199 -9.23 -26.49 11.77
N VAL A 200 -10.52 -26.13 11.76
CA VAL A 200 -10.99 -24.76 12.02
C VAL A 200 -10.59 -24.30 13.42
N VAL A 201 -10.64 -25.20 14.42
CA VAL A 201 -10.26 -24.86 15.80
C VAL A 201 -8.78 -24.51 15.85
N ASP A 202 -7.92 -25.36 15.27
CA ASP A 202 -6.48 -25.12 15.24
C ASP A 202 -6.13 -23.82 14.50
N LEU A 203 -6.86 -23.49 13.42
CA LEU A 203 -6.66 -22.23 12.68
C LEU A 203 -7.03 -21.01 13.54
N LEU A 204 -8.18 -21.04 14.22
CA LEU A 204 -8.65 -19.91 15.04
C LEU A 204 -7.85 -19.74 16.34
N GLU A 205 -7.31 -20.82 16.89
CA GLU A 205 -6.43 -20.78 18.08
C GLU A 205 -4.99 -20.36 17.73
N TYR A 206 -4.59 -20.49 16.47
CA TYR A 206 -3.22 -20.19 16.04
C TYR A 206 -2.88 -18.69 16.17
N SER A 207 -3.75 -17.81 15.69
CA SER A 207 -3.58 -16.35 15.81
C SER A 207 -4.86 -15.58 15.46
N SER A 208 -4.89 -14.29 15.80
CA SER A 208 -5.93 -13.37 15.34
C SER A 208 -5.79 -13.11 13.84
N ILE A 209 -6.92 -13.06 13.14
CA ILE A 209 -6.98 -12.95 11.68
C ILE A 209 -7.30 -11.51 11.29
N GLN A 210 -6.51 -10.92 10.39
CA GLN A 210 -6.71 -9.56 9.90
C GLN A 210 -7.43 -9.51 8.54
N LYS A 211 -7.35 -10.60 7.75
CA LYS A 211 -8.01 -10.68 6.45
C LYS A 211 -8.32 -12.14 6.11
N LEU A 212 -9.44 -12.36 5.43
CA LEU A 212 -9.79 -13.61 4.79
C LEU A 212 -9.87 -13.40 3.28
N LEU A 213 -9.40 -14.37 2.50
CA LEU A 213 -9.41 -14.34 1.04
C LEU A 213 -9.99 -15.65 0.52
N PHE A 214 -11.17 -15.60 -0.07
CA PHE A 214 -11.68 -16.73 -0.86
C PHE A 214 -11.12 -16.63 -2.27
N LEU A 215 -10.67 -17.77 -2.81
CA LEU A 215 -10.09 -17.87 -4.15
C LEU A 215 -10.87 -18.88 -4.99
N GLY A 216 -11.20 -18.49 -6.21
CA GLY A 216 -11.79 -19.32 -7.24
C GLY A 216 -10.83 -19.63 -8.37
N ASN A 217 -11.30 -20.46 -9.30
CA ASN A 217 -10.63 -20.65 -10.59
C ASN A 217 -10.83 -19.43 -11.49
N THR A 218 -10.01 -19.26 -12.53
CA THR A 218 -10.00 -18.06 -13.39
C THR A 218 -11.34 -17.78 -14.07
N ASP A 219 -12.14 -18.81 -14.32
CA ASP A 219 -13.45 -18.70 -14.98
C ASP A 219 -14.62 -18.52 -14.00
N GLU A 220 -14.36 -18.52 -12.69
CA GLU A 220 -15.41 -18.40 -11.67
C GLU A 220 -15.73 -16.93 -11.38
N ASP A 221 -17.02 -16.60 -11.37
CA ASP A 221 -17.50 -15.30 -10.90
C ASP A 221 -18.04 -15.39 -9.47
N PHE A 222 -17.38 -14.70 -8.55
CA PHE A 222 -17.75 -14.65 -7.14
C PHE A 222 -18.80 -13.59 -6.82
N SER A 223 -19.54 -13.04 -7.79
CA SER A 223 -20.61 -12.06 -7.53
C SER A 223 -21.66 -12.56 -6.52
N VAL A 224 -22.11 -13.81 -6.65
CA VAL A 224 -23.08 -14.41 -5.70
C VAL A 224 -22.45 -14.60 -4.32
N LEU A 225 -21.19 -15.02 -4.27
CA LEU A 225 -20.46 -15.20 -3.02
C LEU A 225 -20.23 -13.85 -2.33
N THR A 226 -19.91 -12.82 -3.10
CA THR A 226 -19.76 -11.43 -2.63
C THR A 226 -21.05 -10.96 -1.97
N GLN A 227 -22.19 -11.08 -2.67
CA GLN A 227 -23.48 -10.69 -2.12
C GLN A 227 -23.80 -11.45 -0.81
N HIS A 228 -23.59 -12.77 -0.81
CA HIS A 228 -23.83 -13.60 0.37
C HIS A 228 -23.03 -13.12 1.59
N TRP A 229 -21.73 -12.86 1.40
CA TRP A 229 -20.88 -12.40 2.50
C TRP A 229 -21.19 -10.97 2.91
N SER A 230 -21.47 -10.07 1.97
CA SER A 230 -21.86 -8.69 2.29
C SER A 230 -23.11 -8.62 3.16
N GLU A 231 -24.12 -9.45 2.87
CA GLU A 231 -25.34 -9.56 3.68
C GLU A 231 -25.05 -10.21 5.05
N LEU A 232 -24.26 -11.28 5.09
CA LEU A 232 -23.95 -12.00 6.32
C LEU A 232 -23.11 -11.18 7.30
N THR A 233 -22.19 -10.35 6.79
CA THR A 233 -21.25 -9.56 7.61
C THR A 233 -21.63 -8.10 7.72
N GLU A 234 -22.84 -7.71 7.32
CA GLU A 234 -23.32 -6.33 7.36
C GLU A 234 -23.10 -5.70 8.75
N GLY A 235 -22.41 -4.55 8.78
CA GLY A 235 -22.09 -3.82 10.01
C GLY A 235 -21.03 -4.49 10.91
N LYS A 236 -20.38 -5.57 10.46
CA LYS A 236 -19.32 -6.27 11.22
C LYS A 236 -18.00 -6.42 10.47
N ALA A 237 -18.06 -6.59 9.15
CA ALA A 237 -16.90 -6.66 8.28
C ALA A 237 -17.22 -6.03 6.91
N CYS A 238 -16.17 -5.68 6.17
CA CYS A 238 -16.27 -5.23 4.80
C CYS A 238 -15.89 -6.36 3.85
N VAL A 239 -16.64 -6.48 2.74
CA VAL A 239 -16.37 -7.44 1.67
C VAL A 239 -15.88 -6.68 0.45
N ILE A 240 -14.69 -7.02 -0.03
CA ILE A 240 -14.03 -6.36 -1.15
C ILE A 240 -13.91 -7.38 -2.29
N LYS A 241 -14.33 -6.98 -3.49
CA LYS A 241 -14.18 -7.78 -4.71
C LYS A 241 -13.40 -6.99 -5.75
N GLU A 242 -12.07 -7.13 -5.72
CA GLU A 242 -11.18 -6.50 -6.70
C GLU A 242 -11.03 -7.33 -7.99
N GLN A 243 -11.18 -8.65 -7.90
CA GLN A 243 -11.08 -9.57 -9.04
C GLN A 243 -12.34 -10.43 -9.17
N PRO A 244 -12.70 -10.90 -10.39
CA PRO A 244 -13.90 -11.71 -10.60
C PRO A 244 -13.96 -12.97 -9.74
N ASN A 245 -12.82 -13.65 -9.57
CA ASN A 245 -12.67 -14.94 -8.92
C ASN A 245 -12.09 -14.86 -7.50
N ALA A 246 -12.09 -13.70 -6.87
CA ALA A 246 -11.58 -13.54 -5.51
C ALA A 246 -12.43 -12.55 -4.71
N ILE A 247 -12.64 -12.87 -3.43
CA ILE A 247 -13.23 -11.92 -2.48
C ILE A 247 -12.38 -11.85 -1.21
N GLU A 248 -12.22 -10.64 -0.70
CA GLU A 248 -11.61 -10.38 0.59
C GLU A 248 -12.69 -10.04 1.61
N ILE A 249 -12.53 -10.53 2.84
CA ILE A 249 -13.29 -10.10 4.00
C ILE A 249 -12.30 -9.47 4.96
N VAL A 250 -12.52 -8.21 5.33
CA VAL A 250 -11.65 -7.42 6.19
C VAL A 250 -12.46 -6.77 7.31
N PRO A 251 -11.84 -6.38 8.44
CA PRO A 251 -12.52 -5.67 9.51
C PRO A 251 -13.25 -4.44 8.99
N LEU A 252 -14.39 -4.09 9.60
CA LEU A 252 -15.27 -3.02 9.09
C LEU A 252 -14.55 -1.69 8.86
N ASN A 253 -13.61 -1.34 9.73
CA ASN A 253 -12.88 -0.07 9.70
C ASN A 253 -11.53 -0.17 8.96
N SER A 254 -11.24 -1.31 8.31
CA SER A 254 -10.01 -1.49 7.54
C SER A 254 -10.21 -0.97 6.13
N SER A 255 -9.46 0.08 5.78
CA SER A 255 -9.28 0.53 4.41
C SER A 255 -7.88 1.13 4.25
N LYS A 256 -7.33 1.16 3.03
CA LYS A 256 -6.06 1.86 2.74
C LYS A 256 -6.13 3.33 3.18
N GLY A 257 -7.24 4.01 2.90
CA GLY A 257 -7.51 5.40 3.29
C GLY A 257 -7.56 5.61 4.81
N GLY A 258 -8.24 4.72 5.55
CA GLY A 258 -8.24 4.75 7.01
C GLY A 258 -6.87 4.48 7.61
N GLY A 259 -6.14 3.52 7.05
CA GLY A 259 -4.80 3.18 7.48
C GLY A 259 -3.79 4.31 7.29
N ILE A 260 -3.83 5.01 6.15
CA ILE A 260 -2.94 6.16 5.93
C ILE A 260 -3.27 7.32 6.89
N MET A 261 -4.54 7.57 7.19
CA MET A 261 -4.93 8.60 8.16
C MET A 261 -4.34 8.31 9.56
N VAL A 262 -4.40 7.05 10.00
CA VAL A 262 -3.77 6.63 11.27
C VAL A 262 -2.25 6.83 11.25
N LEU A 263 -1.60 6.54 10.13
CA LEU A 263 -0.16 6.71 9.98
C LEU A 263 0.24 8.19 9.98
N LEU A 264 -0.47 9.04 9.25
CA LEU A 264 -0.16 10.48 9.18
C LEU A 264 -0.35 11.16 10.55
N ASP A 265 -1.40 10.80 11.29
CA ASP A 265 -1.60 11.27 12.67
C ASP A 265 -0.43 10.86 13.58
N HIS A 266 0.01 9.59 13.48
CA HIS A 266 1.15 9.09 14.23
C HIS A 266 2.47 9.82 13.90
N LEU A 267 2.69 10.16 12.63
CA LEU A 267 3.87 10.90 12.16
C LEU A 267 3.78 12.41 12.43
N GLY A 268 2.62 12.92 12.85
CA GLY A 268 2.39 14.35 13.03
C GLY A 268 2.41 15.13 11.71
N LEU A 269 2.07 14.48 10.60
CA LEU A 269 2.07 15.07 9.26
C LEU A 269 0.68 15.62 8.91
N THR A 270 0.64 16.76 8.23
CA THR A 270 -0.60 17.38 7.72
C THR A 270 -0.63 17.36 6.19
N GLU A 271 -1.80 17.09 5.60
CA GLU A 271 -1.99 16.89 4.15
C GLU A 271 -1.56 18.10 3.28
N ASP A 272 -1.46 19.31 3.84
CA ASP A 272 -1.36 20.55 3.07
C ASP A 272 0.07 20.97 2.64
N SER A 273 1.13 20.36 3.17
CA SER A 273 2.53 20.76 2.88
C SER A 273 3.54 19.63 2.69
N ASP A 274 3.34 18.48 3.33
CA ASP A 274 4.42 17.50 3.51
C ASP A 274 4.27 16.26 2.62
N LEU A 275 3.16 16.15 1.89
CA LEU A 275 2.68 14.93 1.28
C LEU A 275 2.39 15.09 -0.22
N GLU A 276 2.92 14.17 -1.03
CA GLU A 276 2.41 13.90 -2.38
C GLU A 276 1.83 12.48 -2.45
N ALA A 277 0.82 12.30 -3.30
CA ALA A 277 0.10 11.05 -3.47
C ALA A 277 0.25 10.51 -4.90
N VAL A 278 0.58 9.23 -5.03
CA VAL A 278 0.69 8.51 -6.32
C VAL A 278 -0.33 7.37 -6.35
N GLY A 279 -1.25 7.42 -7.33
CA GLY A 279 -2.33 6.46 -7.53
C GLY A 279 -3.71 7.11 -7.59
N ASP A 280 -4.76 6.29 -7.71
CA ASP A 280 -6.17 6.72 -7.75
C ASP A 280 -6.60 7.27 -6.37
N TYR A 281 -6.25 8.53 -6.09
CA TYR A 281 -6.59 9.26 -4.87
C TYR A 281 -8.11 9.31 -4.60
N THR A 282 -8.92 9.21 -5.67
CA THR A 282 -10.39 9.17 -5.58
C THR A 282 -10.92 7.92 -4.89
N ARG A 283 -10.21 6.78 -4.92
CA ARG A 283 -10.55 5.58 -4.13
C ARG A 283 -10.26 5.71 -2.64
N TRP A 284 -9.29 6.55 -2.25
CA TRP A 284 -8.88 6.68 -0.85
C TRP A 284 -9.87 7.48 -0.01
N LEU A 285 -10.53 8.47 -0.62
CA LEU A 285 -11.53 9.33 0.04
C LEU A 285 -12.97 8.81 -0.05
N SER A 286 -13.25 7.86 -0.95
CA SER A 286 -14.60 7.34 -1.20
C SER A 286 -15.06 6.24 -0.24
N ASN A 287 -14.16 5.71 0.60
CA ASN A 287 -14.47 4.72 1.64
C ASN A 287 -14.56 5.33 3.06
N LYS A 288 -15.20 6.50 3.18
CA LYS A 288 -15.69 7.02 4.47
C LYS A 288 -16.97 6.33 4.90
#